data_AF-A0A521RMP6-F1
#
_entry.id   AF-A0A521RMP6-F1
#
_cell.length_a   1.000
_cell.length_b   1.000
_cell.length_c   1.000
_cell.angle_alpha   90.00
_cell.angle_beta   90.00
_cell.angle_gamma   90.00
#
_symmetry.space_group_name_H-M   'P 1'
#
loop_
_entity.id
_entity.type
_entity.pdbx_description
1 polymer ?
#
loop_
_entity_poly.entity_id
_entity_poly.type
_entity_poly.pdbx_seq_one_letter_code
_entity_poly.pdbx_strand_id
1 'polypeptide(L)'
;MTTDFFSLLEEKDFDLVSPKFRPFLRHERPPASWTQTTAFYAYGYRNAFEEIVIPLIRWWPNRDYLLMPAFSLARHSVELHLKEVIARYSEATGIEADTSRRHDLLGLWKLAYVAVDSGVGISSADSWTNYCGQLVKHIHDIDPNGQKFRYPRDNNGKVHQYTRVELIDLAKAHWHITN
;
A
#
# COMPACT_ATOMS: atom_id res chain seq x y z
N MET A 1 21.76 23.02 -6.39
CA MET A 1 20.44 23.69 -6.28
C MET A 1 19.39 22.62 -6.46
N THR A 2 18.68 22.24 -5.39
CA THR A 2 17.55 21.31 -5.47
C THR A 2 16.35 22.07 -6.00
N THR A 3 15.94 21.75 -7.22
CA THR A 3 14.73 22.31 -7.81
C THR A 3 13.51 21.73 -7.06
N ASP A 4 12.76 22.59 -6.39
CA ASP A 4 11.51 22.21 -5.70
C ASP A 4 10.33 22.27 -6.68
N PHE A 5 9.31 21.44 -6.51
CA PHE A 5 8.10 21.47 -7.35
C PHE A 5 7.44 22.85 -7.36
N PHE A 6 7.54 23.61 -6.27
CA PHE A 6 7.05 25.00 -6.17
C PHE A 6 7.82 25.99 -7.05
N SER A 7 9.05 25.65 -7.44
CA SER A 7 9.86 26.44 -8.38
C SER A 7 9.67 26.00 -9.84
N LEU A 8 9.02 24.85 -10.07
CA LEU A 8 8.76 24.28 -11.39
C LEU A 8 7.30 24.46 -11.85
N LEU A 9 6.38 24.61 -10.90
CA LEU A 9 4.95 24.75 -11.12
C LEU A 9 4.53 26.08 -10.50
N GLU A 10 4.24 27.06 -11.35
CA GLU A 10 3.72 28.35 -10.87
C GLU A 10 2.24 28.21 -10.51
N GLU A 11 1.73 29.03 -9.58
CA GLU A 11 0.32 28.95 -9.17
C GLU A 11 -0.65 29.15 -10.35
N LYS A 12 -0.20 29.86 -11.40
CA LYS A 12 -0.90 30.04 -12.68
C LYS A 12 -1.07 28.75 -13.49
N ASP A 13 -0.22 27.74 -13.28
CA ASP A 13 -0.34 26.44 -13.97
C ASP A 13 -1.56 25.65 -13.46
N PHE A 14 -2.07 25.97 -12.26
CA PHE A 14 -3.33 25.45 -11.74
C PHE A 14 -4.57 26.03 -12.44
N ASP A 15 -4.43 27.12 -13.21
CA ASP A 15 -5.53 27.62 -14.02
C ASP A 15 -5.85 26.72 -15.22
N LEU A 16 -4.91 25.85 -15.61
CA LEU A 16 -5.12 24.79 -16.60
C LEU A 16 -5.90 23.59 -16.03
N VAL A 17 -6.05 23.51 -14.71
CA VAL A 17 -6.78 22.44 -14.02
C VAL A 17 -8.25 22.83 -13.88
N SER A 18 -9.15 21.89 -14.20
CA SER A 18 -10.60 22.09 -14.16
C SER A 18 -11.05 22.69 -12.82
N PRO A 19 -11.95 23.71 -12.82
CA PRO A 19 -12.38 24.41 -11.61
C PRO A 19 -12.88 23.51 -10.48
N LYS A 20 -13.42 22.32 -10.83
CA LYS A 20 -13.90 21.31 -9.87
C LYS A 20 -12.81 20.70 -8.99
N PHE A 21 -11.54 20.77 -9.39
CA PHE A 21 -10.42 20.18 -8.64
C PHE A 21 -9.66 21.18 -7.76
N ARG A 22 -9.89 22.49 -7.96
CA ARG A 22 -9.17 23.56 -7.26
C ARG A 22 -9.29 23.52 -5.72
N PRO A 23 -10.44 23.13 -5.11
CA PRO A 23 -10.54 23.02 -3.65
C PRO A 23 -9.65 21.93 -3.02
N PHE A 24 -9.21 20.94 -3.79
CA PHE A 24 -8.39 19.82 -3.31
C PHE A 24 -6.88 20.07 -3.42
N LEU A 25 -6.48 21.22 -4.00
CA LEU A 25 -5.09 21.56 -4.28
C LEU A 25 -4.45 22.44 -3.20
N ARG A 26 -5.22 22.86 -2.18
CA ARG A 26 -4.73 23.64 -1.06
C ARG A 26 -4.82 22.83 0.21
N HIS A 27 -3.69 22.40 0.76
CA HIS A 27 -3.64 21.87 2.11
C HIS A 27 -2.35 22.31 2.81
N GLU A 28 -2.51 22.74 4.06
CA GLU A 28 -1.42 22.98 5.00
C GLU A 28 -0.53 21.73 5.06
N ARG A 29 0.79 21.94 4.94
CA ARG A 29 1.73 20.82 4.96
C ARG A 29 1.75 20.21 6.37
N PRO A 30 1.60 18.89 6.52
CA PRO A 30 1.96 18.23 7.77
C PRO A 30 3.45 18.48 8.08
N PRO A 31 3.86 18.43 9.36
CA PRO A 31 5.24 18.71 9.75
C PRO A 31 6.23 17.82 8.97
N ALA A 32 7.31 18.40 8.45
CA ALA A 32 8.25 17.73 7.54
C ALA A 32 8.90 16.46 8.11
N SER A 33 8.95 16.30 9.44
CA SER A 33 9.46 15.10 10.09
C SER A 33 8.53 13.89 9.94
N TRP A 34 7.23 14.09 9.83
CA TRP A 34 6.25 13.00 9.72
C TRP A 34 6.19 12.43 8.31
N THR A 35 6.37 13.28 7.30
CA THR A 35 6.29 12.91 5.88
C THR A 35 7.41 12.01 5.38
N GLN A 36 8.39 11.68 6.23
CA GLN A 36 9.52 10.81 5.90
C GLN A 36 9.42 9.43 6.58
N THR A 37 8.35 9.18 7.34
CA THR A 37 8.18 7.93 8.11
C THR A 37 7.43 6.86 7.33
N THR A 38 7.83 5.59 7.45
CA THR A 38 7.09 4.47 6.83
C THR A 38 5.63 4.44 7.27
N ALA A 39 5.33 4.80 8.52
CA ALA A 39 3.96 4.89 9.04
C ALA A 39 3.11 5.91 8.27
N PHE A 40 3.65 7.10 7.95
CA PHE A 40 2.93 8.10 7.18
C PHE A 40 2.66 7.63 5.74
N TYR A 41 3.62 6.96 5.09
CA TYR A 41 3.41 6.38 3.77
C TYR A 41 2.37 5.25 3.81
N ALA A 42 2.46 4.35 4.81
CA ALA A 42 1.49 3.28 5.01
C ALA A 42 0.07 3.84 5.13
N TYR A 43 -0.10 4.84 5.99
CA TYR A 43 -1.35 5.60 6.15
C TYR A 43 -1.82 6.21 4.83
N GLY A 44 -0.96 6.95 4.13
CA GLY A 44 -1.32 7.63 2.88
C GLY A 44 -1.80 6.66 1.79
N TYR A 45 -1.08 5.56 1.58
CA TYR A 45 -1.46 4.55 0.57
C TYR A 45 -2.72 3.78 0.96
N ARG A 46 -2.94 3.52 2.26
CA ARG A 46 -4.20 2.95 2.74
C ARG A 46 -5.37 3.87 2.43
N ASN A 47 -5.29 5.15 2.81
CA ASN A 47 -6.37 6.10 2.58
C ASN A 47 -6.63 6.30 1.09
N ALA A 48 -5.57 6.39 0.27
CA ALA A 48 -5.72 6.48 -1.19
C ALA A 48 -6.46 5.26 -1.78
N PHE A 49 -6.19 4.05 -1.28
CA PHE A 49 -6.96 2.86 -1.68
C PHE A 49 -8.42 2.96 -1.24
N GLU A 50 -8.69 3.31 0.02
CA GLU A 50 -10.05 3.43 0.57
C GLU A 50 -10.90 4.47 -0.21
N GLU A 51 -10.31 5.63 -0.51
CA GLU A 51 -10.94 6.71 -1.29
C GLU A 51 -11.27 6.29 -2.74
N ILE A 52 -10.50 5.38 -3.34
CA ILE A 52 -10.72 4.90 -4.70
C ILE A 52 -11.67 3.69 -4.73
N VAL A 53 -11.55 2.77 -3.77
CA VAL A 53 -12.29 1.51 -3.80
C VAL A 53 -13.78 1.70 -3.49
N ILE A 54 -14.13 2.63 -2.59
CA ILE A 54 -15.52 2.89 -2.21
C ILE A 54 -16.36 3.37 -3.43
N PRO A 55 -15.93 4.40 -4.19
CA PRO A 55 -16.66 4.80 -5.38
C PRO A 55 -16.59 3.76 -6.51
N LEU A 56 -15.49 3.03 -6.63
CA LEU A 56 -15.34 1.98 -7.65
C LEU A 56 -16.35 0.84 -7.46
N ILE A 57 -16.59 0.39 -6.22
CA ILE A 57 -17.62 -0.60 -5.90
C ILE A 57 -19.01 -0.08 -6.28
N ARG A 58 -19.30 1.21 -6.02
CA ARG A 58 -20.61 1.82 -6.30
C ARG A 58 -20.92 1.98 -7.78
N TRP A 59 -19.90 2.24 -8.60
CA TRP A 59 -20.08 2.54 -10.02
C TRP A 59 -19.80 1.36 -10.94
N TRP A 60 -19.40 0.21 -10.39
CA TRP A 60 -19.11 -1.01 -11.13
C TRP A 60 -20.26 -1.44 -12.07
N PRO A 61 -19.96 -1.90 -13.32
CA PRO A 61 -18.63 -2.05 -13.94
C PRO A 61 -18.10 -0.78 -14.61
N ASN A 62 -18.82 0.34 -14.52
CA ASN A 62 -18.34 1.60 -15.09
C ASN A 62 -17.09 2.01 -14.30
N ARG A 63 -15.95 2.15 -15.00
CA ARG A 63 -14.61 2.43 -14.45
C ARG A 63 -13.79 1.23 -14.00
N ASP A 64 -14.02 0.07 -14.59
CA ASP A 64 -13.13 -1.11 -14.50
C ASP A 64 -11.63 -0.79 -14.72
N TYR A 65 -11.30 0.24 -15.51
CA TYR A 65 -9.94 0.74 -15.69
C TYR A 65 -9.24 1.18 -14.38
N LEU A 66 -9.99 1.47 -13.32
CA LEU A 66 -9.46 1.78 -11.98
C LEU A 66 -9.13 0.53 -11.15
N LEU A 67 -9.56 -0.67 -11.57
CA LEU A 67 -9.28 -1.92 -10.86
C LEU A 67 -7.77 -2.15 -10.70
N MET A 68 -7.02 -1.92 -11.79
CA MET A 68 -5.58 -2.16 -11.77
C MET A 68 -4.84 -1.20 -10.82
N PRO A 69 -5.06 0.14 -10.89
CA PRO A 69 -4.55 1.06 -9.88
C PRO A 69 -4.99 0.73 -8.46
N ALA A 70 -6.26 0.40 -8.24
CA ALA A 70 -6.79 0.09 -6.91
C ALA A 70 -6.08 -1.12 -6.29
N PHE A 71 -5.87 -2.19 -7.07
CA PHE A 71 -5.11 -3.35 -6.61
C PHE A 71 -3.66 -2.98 -6.28
N SER A 72 -3.00 -2.22 -7.16
CA SER A 72 -1.62 -1.77 -6.92
C SER A 72 -1.50 -0.95 -5.63
N LEU A 73 -2.49 -0.11 -5.32
CA LEU A 73 -2.55 0.66 -4.08
C LEU A 73 -2.76 -0.24 -2.87
N ALA A 74 -3.73 -1.17 -2.92
CA ALA A 74 -3.99 -2.11 -1.83
C ALA A 74 -2.73 -2.94 -1.50
N ARG A 75 -2.10 -3.52 -2.52
CA ARG A 75 -0.91 -4.35 -2.39
C ARG A 75 0.26 -3.56 -1.81
N HIS A 76 0.49 -2.32 -2.28
CA HIS A 76 1.58 -1.49 -1.77
C HIS A 76 1.30 -0.99 -0.34
N SER A 77 0.05 -0.65 -0.04
CA SER A 77 -0.39 -0.32 1.32
C SER A 77 -0.10 -1.47 2.29
N VAL A 78 -0.43 -2.71 1.93
CA VAL A 78 -0.10 -3.91 2.73
C VAL A 78 1.41 -4.04 2.93
N GLU A 79 2.22 -3.88 1.87
CA GLU A 79 3.69 -3.92 1.99
C GLU A 79 4.20 -2.92 3.02
N LEU A 80 3.72 -1.68 2.97
CA LEU A 80 4.15 -0.61 3.87
C LEU A 80 3.72 -0.85 5.32
N HIS A 81 2.51 -1.38 5.56
CA HIS A 81 2.08 -1.75 6.91
C HIS A 81 2.94 -2.89 7.48
N LEU A 82 3.27 -3.92 6.69
CA LEU A 82 4.17 -4.98 7.15
C LEU A 82 5.55 -4.43 7.50
N LYS A 83 6.08 -3.51 6.69
CA LYS A 83 7.36 -2.83 6.97
C LYS A 83 7.30 -1.96 8.21
N GLU A 84 6.19 -1.25 8.44
CA GLU A 84 5.97 -0.44 9.64
C GLU A 84 5.95 -1.31 10.90
N VAL A 85 5.23 -2.44 10.88
CA VAL A 85 5.20 -3.41 11.98
C VAL A 85 6.61 -3.91 12.28
N ILE A 86 7.33 -4.38 11.27
CA ILE A 86 8.71 -4.87 11.43
C ILE A 86 9.59 -3.78 12.05
N ALA A 87 9.56 -2.56 11.52
CA ALA A 87 10.38 -1.46 12.01
C ALA A 87 10.10 -1.14 13.49
N ARG A 88 8.82 -1.08 13.89
CA ARG A 88 8.42 -0.80 15.27
C ARG A 88 8.86 -1.87 16.25
N TYR A 89 8.77 -3.15 15.86
CA TYR A 89 9.24 -4.24 16.69
C TYR A 89 10.77 -4.31 16.73
N SER A 90 11.46 -4.06 15.62
CA SER A 90 12.92 -3.94 15.62
C SER A 90 13.39 -2.83 16.56
N GLU A 91 12.73 -1.67 16.55
CA GLU A 91 13.03 -0.57 17.47
C GLU A 91 12.75 -0.96 18.93
N ALA A 92 11.61 -1.60 19.22
CA ALA A 92 11.23 -1.99 20.57
C ALA A 92 12.10 -3.10 21.17
N THR A 93 12.63 -4.01 20.34
CA THR A 93 13.38 -5.19 20.78
C THR A 93 14.90 -5.05 20.62
N GLY A 94 15.36 -4.08 19.81
CA GLY A 94 16.76 -3.96 19.38
C GLY A 94 17.19 -5.03 18.36
N ILE A 95 16.26 -5.84 17.85
CA ILE A 95 16.54 -6.88 16.85
C ILE A 95 16.30 -6.31 15.45
N GLU A 96 17.38 -5.99 14.75
CA GLU A 96 17.33 -5.42 13.40
C GLU A 96 16.76 -6.42 12.37
N ALA A 97 15.85 -5.94 11.52
CA ALA A 97 15.30 -6.69 10.39
C ALA A 97 15.34 -5.85 9.12
N ASP A 98 16.19 -6.26 8.15
CA ASP A 98 16.31 -5.55 6.88
C ASP A 98 15.14 -5.87 5.92
N THR A 99 14.35 -4.83 5.64
CA THR A 99 13.22 -4.86 4.69
C THR A 99 13.49 -4.09 3.40
N SER A 100 14.67 -3.46 3.26
CA SER A 100 14.98 -2.47 2.21
C SER A 100 14.88 -3.03 0.78
N ARG A 101 15.17 -4.33 0.60
CA ARG A 101 15.09 -5.03 -0.69
C ARG A 101 13.97 -6.06 -0.77
N ARG A 102 13.11 -6.12 0.25
CA ARG A 102 12.02 -7.08 0.32
C ARG A 102 10.73 -6.41 -0.12
N HIS A 103 10.27 -6.79 -1.30
CA HIS A 103 8.94 -6.45 -1.80
C HIS A 103 7.99 -7.66 -1.72
N ASP A 104 8.52 -8.85 -1.46
CA ASP A 104 7.75 -10.07 -1.27
C ASP A 104 6.91 -9.99 0.02
N LEU A 105 5.58 -9.99 -0.14
CA LEU A 105 4.65 -9.91 0.98
C LEU A 105 4.74 -11.13 1.93
N LEU A 106 5.03 -12.32 1.43
CA LEU A 106 5.11 -13.52 2.29
C LEU A 106 6.37 -13.49 3.16
N GLY A 107 7.50 -13.06 2.59
CA GLY A 107 8.73 -12.82 3.33
C GLY A 107 8.57 -11.71 4.37
N LEU A 108 7.88 -10.62 4.02
CA LEU A 108 7.57 -9.55 4.98
C LEU A 108 6.62 -10.04 6.09
N TRP A 109 5.58 -10.81 5.75
CA TRP A 109 4.68 -11.41 6.74
C TRP A 109 5.43 -12.30 7.73
N LYS A 110 6.33 -13.17 7.23
CA LYS A 110 7.16 -14.02 8.09
C LYS A 110 8.05 -13.21 9.03
N LEU A 111 8.65 -12.12 8.53
CA LEU A 111 9.46 -11.24 9.37
C LEU A 111 8.63 -10.53 10.43
N ALA A 112 7.46 -10.01 10.06
CA ALA A 112 6.54 -9.37 10.98
C ALA A 112 6.09 -10.36 12.07
N TYR A 113 5.73 -11.59 11.68
CA TYR A 113 5.38 -12.66 12.61
C TYR A 113 6.50 -12.92 13.63
N VAL A 114 7.73 -13.12 13.16
CA VAL A 114 8.89 -13.36 14.05
C VAL A 114 9.17 -12.15 14.96
N ALA A 115 9.04 -10.93 14.44
CA ALA A 115 9.27 -9.71 15.22
C ALA A 115 8.25 -9.54 16.35
N VAL A 116 6.98 -9.87 16.10
CA VAL A 116 5.91 -9.87 17.12
C VAL A 116 6.13 -10.99 18.15
N ASP A 117 6.36 -12.21 17.68
CA ASP A 117 6.49 -13.40 18.53
C ASP A 117 7.67 -13.29 19.49
N SER A 118 8.83 -12.82 18.99
CA SER A 118 10.03 -12.62 19.80
C SER A 118 9.98 -11.37 20.69
N GLY A 119 9.19 -10.35 20.31
CA GLY A 119 9.19 -9.06 20.99
C GLY A 119 8.21 -8.91 22.15
N VAL A 120 7.09 -9.64 22.14
CA VAL A 120 6.02 -9.43 23.14
C VAL A 120 5.67 -10.68 23.95
N GLY A 121 6.18 -11.86 23.56
CA GLY A 121 5.82 -13.12 24.21
C GLY A 121 4.32 -13.46 24.12
N ILE A 122 3.58 -12.75 23.27
CA ILE A 122 2.21 -13.07 22.89
C ILE A 122 2.32 -14.05 21.71
N SER A 123 1.76 -15.25 21.88
CA SER A 123 1.68 -16.22 20.78
C SER A 123 0.98 -15.57 19.59
N SER A 124 1.74 -15.35 18.54
CA SER A 124 1.24 -14.84 17.25
C SER A 124 0.47 -15.91 16.46
N ALA A 125 0.29 -17.10 17.01
CA ALA A 125 -0.38 -18.23 16.37
C ALA A 125 -1.90 -18.27 16.60
N ASP A 126 -2.53 -17.15 16.92
CA ASP A 126 -3.98 -17.09 17.09
C ASP A 126 -4.73 -17.22 15.75
N SER A 127 -6.04 -17.48 15.80
CA SER A 127 -6.87 -17.68 14.61
C SER A 127 -6.93 -16.45 13.70
N TRP A 128 -6.83 -15.25 14.27
CA TRP A 128 -6.86 -14.00 13.52
C TRP A 128 -5.58 -13.77 12.76
N THR A 129 -4.42 -13.92 13.41
CA THR A 129 -3.13 -13.83 12.73
C THR A 129 -3.03 -14.82 11.59
N ASN A 130 -3.46 -16.07 11.80
CA ASN A 130 -3.50 -17.08 10.73
C ASN A 130 -4.41 -16.68 9.56
N TYR A 131 -5.58 -16.11 9.85
CA TYR A 131 -6.50 -15.59 8.82
C TYR A 131 -5.88 -14.44 8.03
N CYS A 132 -5.28 -13.45 8.70
CA CYS A 132 -4.57 -12.35 8.04
C CYS A 132 -3.41 -12.85 7.16
N GLY A 133 -2.67 -13.86 7.61
CA GLY A 133 -1.62 -14.50 6.82
C GLY A 133 -2.15 -15.15 5.53
N GLN A 134 -3.33 -15.78 5.57
CA GLN A 134 -3.99 -16.31 4.37
C GLN A 134 -4.42 -15.20 3.41
N LEU A 135 -4.93 -14.08 3.92
CA LEU A 135 -5.30 -12.92 3.11
C LEU A 135 -4.07 -12.30 2.44
N VAL A 136 -2.97 -12.12 3.17
CA VAL A 136 -1.69 -11.64 2.62
C VAL A 136 -1.17 -12.59 1.55
N LYS A 137 -1.25 -13.90 1.78
CA LYS A 137 -0.89 -14.91 0.77
C LYS A 137 -1.73 -14.77 -0.49
N HIS A 138 -3.04 -14.57 -0.36
CA HIS A 138 -3.90 -14.43 -1.53
C HIS A 138 -3.53 -13.19 -2.37
N ILE A 139 -3.30 -12.04 -1.72
CA ILE A 139 -2.84 -10.83 -2.43
C ILE A 139 -1.47 -11.07 -3.09
N HIS A 140 -0.55 -11.74 -2.39
CA HIS A 140 0.76 -12.10 -2.91
C HIS A 140 0.68 -12.99 -4.15
N ASP A 141 -0.13 -14.06 -4.12
CA ASP A 141 -0.25 -15.00 -5.23
C ASP A 141 -0.76 -14.30 -6.51
N ILE A 142 -1.60 -13.27 -6.36
CA ILE A 142 -2.10 -12.46 -7.48
C ILE A 142 -1.01 -11.55 -8.05
N ASP A 143 -0.23 -10.86 -7.20
CA ASP A 143 0.87 -9.96 -7.61
C ASP A 143 2.13 -10.09 -6.72
N PRO A 144 2.98 -11.10 -6.96
CA PRO A 144 4.07 -11.44 -6.05
C PRO A 144 5.10 -10.32 -5.84
N ASN A 145 5.34 -9.53 -6.89
CA ASN A 145 6.41 -8.54 -6.96
C ASN A 145 5.89 -7.10 -7.18
N GLY A 146 4.57 -6.90 -7.16
CA GLY A 146 3.97 -5.58 -7.33
C GLY A 146 4.05 -5.06 -8.77
N GLN A 147 4.32 -5.91 -9.76
CA GLN A 147 4.54 -5.47 -11.15
C GLN A 147 3.29 -5.67 -12.01
N LYS A 148 2.53 -6.74 -11.75
CA LYS A 148 1.45 -7.21 -12.63
C LYS A 148 0.39 -6.16 -12.89
N PHE A 149 0.12 -5.32 -11.88
CA PHE A 149 -0.90 -4.28 -11.97
C PHE A 149 -0.39 -2.91 -12.42
N ARG A 150 0.92 -2.78 -12.65
CA ARG A 150 1.57 -1.54 -13.11
C ARG A 150 2.08 -1.63 -14.54
N TYR A 151 2.46 -2.83 -14.98
CA TYR A 151 3.06 -3.04 -16.28
C TYR A 151 2.32 -4.14 -17.04
N PRO A 152 2.14 -4.02 -18.36
CA PRO A 152 1.52 -5.07 -19.17
C PRO A 152 2.43 -6.29 -19.34
N ARG A 153 3.74 -6.14 -19.11
CA ARG A 153 4.76 -7.17 -19.28
C ARG A 153 5.71 -7.18 -18.07
N ASP A 154 6.25 -8.35 -17.78
CA ASP A 154 7.34 -8.49 -16.81
C ASP A 154 8.69 -8.04 -17.40
N ASN A 155 9.73 -8.07 -16.57
CA ASN A 155 11.10 -7.69 -16.96
C ASN A 155 11.70 -8.57 -18.06
N ASN A 156 11.12 -9.74 -18.33
CA ASN A 156 11.52 -10.65 -19.42
C ASN A 156 10.65 -10.45 -20.68
N GLY A 157 9.75 -9.46 -20.68
CA GLY A 157 8.85 -9.16 -21.80
C GLY A 157 7.61 -10.06 -21.88
N LYS A 158 7.40 -10.97 -20.92
CA LYS A 158 6.23 -11.85 -20.89
C LYS A 158 5.00 -11.04 -20.48
N VAL A 159 3.91 -11.17 -21.24
CA VAL A 159 2.65 -10.49 -20.95
C VAL A 159 2.04 -11.03 -19.68
N HIS A 160 1.61 -10.14 -18.79
CA HIS A 160 0.83 -10.52 -17.63
C HIS A 160 -0.58 -10.95 -18.03
N GLN A 161 -1.03 -12.09 -17.51
CA GLN A 161 -2.41 -12.52 -17.71
C GLN A 161 -3.36 -11.57 -16.99
N TYR A 162 -4.46 -11.22 -17.64
CA TYR A 162 -5.57 -10.54 -16.99
C TYR A 162 -6.03 -11.37 -15.80
N THR A 163 -6.18 -10.73 -14.65
CA THR A 163 -6.67 -11.38 -13.44
C THR A 163 -7.84 -10.59 -12.92
N ARG A 164 -9.00 -11.23 -12.93
CA ARG A 164 -10.19 -10.68 -12.33
C ARG A 164 -10.00 -10.67 -10.82
N VAL A 165 -10.27 -9.54 -10.21
CA VAL A 165 -10.24 -9.36 -8.75
C VAL A 165 -11.62 -8.91 -8.31
N GLU A 166 -12.18 -9.60 -7.34
CA GLU A 166 -13.44 -9.20 -6.71
C GLU A 166 -13.18 -8.05 -5.74
N LEU A 167 -13.64 -6.85 -6.11
CA LEU A 167 -13.32 -5.59 -5.42
C LEU A 167 -13.75 -5.56 -3.95
N ILE A 168 -14.93 -6.12 -3.67
CA ILE A 168 -15.46 -6.18 -2.30
C ILE A 168 -14.57 -7.05 -1.42
N ASP A 169 -14.10 -8.18 -1.94
CA ASP A 169 -13.27 -9.10 -1.18
C ASP A 169 -11.85 -8.56 -1.02
N LEU A 170 -11.31 -7.85 -2.02
CA LEU A 170 -10.08 -7.09 -1.88
C LEU A 170 -10.18 -6.02 -0.78
N ALA A 171 -11.29 -5.26 -0.75
CA ALA A 171 -11.51 -4.22 0.26
C ALA A 171 -11.57 -4.81 1.68
N LYS A 172 -12.30 -5.92 1.87
CA LYS A 172 -12.35 -6.64 3.15
C LYS A 172 -10.98 -7.17 3.56
N ALA A 173 -10.26 -7.80 2.62
CA ALA A 173 -8.93 -8.35 2.89
C ALA A 173 -7.96 -7.25 3.32
N HIS A 174 -7.92 -6.13 2.58
CA HIS A 174 -7.09 -4.98 2.89
C HIS A 174 -7.42 -4.37 4.26
N TRP A 175 -8.72 -4.24 4.59
CA TRP A 175 -9.16 -3.72 5.89
C TRP A 175 -8.66 -4.59 7.06
N HIS A 176 -8.75 -5.92 6.94
CA HIS A 176 -8.30 -6.86 7.98
C HIS A 176 -6.79 -6.85 8.21
N ILE A 177 -6.00 -6.49 7.20
CA ILE A 177 -4.53 -6.48 7.27
C ILE A 177 -4.00 -5.13 7.79
N THR A 178 -4.72 -4.03 7.56
CA THR A 178 -4.21 -2.66 7.75
C THR A 178 -4.92 -1.85 8.84
N ASN A 179 -5.83 -2.47 9.60
CA ASN A 179 -6.44 -1.94 10.83
C ASN A 179 -6.10 -2.80 12.03
#